data_AF-A0AAE5S3R6-F1
#
_entry.id   AF-A0AAE5S3R6-F1
#
_cell.length_a   1.000
_cell.length_b   1.000
_cell.length_c   1.000
_cell.angle_alpha   90.00
_cell.angle_beta   90.00
_cell.angle_gamma   90.00
#
_symmetry.space_group_name_H-M   'P 1'
#
loop_
_entity.id
_entity.type
_entity.pdbx_description
1 polymer ?
#
loop_
_entity_poly.entity_id
_entity_poly.type
_entity_poly.pdbx_seq_one_letter_code
_entity_poly.pdbx_strand_id
1 'polypeptide(L)'
;MSFDIIILRPTDLSINDLAAVESVEDIGSPASVSTSVDLVFPGGTQGAFAAADCYFVETALSGDPVTSIHLTLRFGSDWSESANGEFLALLSRLCQRLQSQAYAVSDNSRIASFL
;
A
#
# COMPACT_ATOMS: atom_id res chain seq x y z
N MET A 1 -8.77 -7.44 -13.93
CA MET A 1 -8.10 -6.13 -14.00
C MET A 1 -7.31 -5.93 -12.71
N SER A 2 -6.18 -5.22 -12.74
CA SER A 2 -5.36 -4.97 -11.55
C SER A 2 -4.99 -3.50 -11.43
N PHE A 3 -4.60 -3.09 -10.24
CA PHE A 3 -4.22 -1.74 -9.89
C PHE A 3 -2.97 -1.78 -9.01
N ASP A 4 -1.90 -1.15 -9.48
CA ASP A 4 -0.60 -1.17 -8.83
C ASP A 4 -0.40 0.09 -8.00
N ILE A 5 0.10 -0.12 -6.79
CA ILE A 5 0.25 0.88 -5.75
C ILE A 5 1.68 0.79 -5.20
N ILE A 6 2.28 1.94 -4.92
CA ILE A 6 3.54 2.02 -4.20
C ILE A 6 3.32 2.80 -2.91
N ILE A 7 3.81 2.27 -1.80
CA ILE A 7 3.85 2.95 -0.50
C ILE A 7 5.28 3.40 -0.25
N LEU A 8 5.43 4.69 0.02
CA LEU A 8 6.69 5.35 0.31
C LEU A 8 6.55 6.17 1.60
N ARG A 9 7.68 6.51 2.24
CA ARG A 9 7.74 7.57 3.24
C ARG A 9 8.50 8.76 2.64
N PRO A 10 7.83 9.67 1.89
CA PRO A 10 8.51 10.85 1.36
C PRO A 10 9.03 11.73 2.49
N THR A 11 10.16 12.39 2.29
CA THR A 11 10.65 13.40 3.25
C THR A 11 9.71 14.62 3.30
N ASP A 12 9.07 14.97 2.18
CA ASP A 12 8.00 15.96 2.12
C ASP A 12 6.62 15.28 2.01
N LEU A 13 5.86 15.35 3.10
CA LEU A 13 4.55 14.71 3.21
C LEU A 13 3.43 15.50 2.53
N SER A 14 3.69 16.70 2.00
CA SER A 14 2.70 17.48 1.25
C SER A 14 2.53 16.98 -0.20
N ILE A 15 3.45 16.14 -0.68
CA ILE A 15 3.47 15.62 -2.04
C ILE A 15 2.20 14.80 -2.32
N ASN A 16 1.52 15.13 -3.42
CA ASN A 16 0.33 14.42 -3.92
C ASN A 16 0.59 13.67 -5.22
N ASP A 17 1.76 13.88 -5.84
CA ASP A 17 2.15 13.30 -7.12
C ASP A 17 3.45 12.53 -6.92
N LEU A 18 3.43 11.22 -7.19
CA LEU A 18 4.57 10.31 -7.08
C LEU A 18 5.78 10.82 -7.89
N ALA A 19 5.57 11.45 -9.04
CA ALA A 19 6.66 11.95 -9.87
C ALA A 19 7.40 13.14 -9.23
N ALA A 20 6.80 13.79 -8.24
CA ALA A 20 7.42 14.86 -7.47
C ALA A 20 8.19 14.36 -6.23
N VAL A 21 8.17 13.05 -5.95
CA VAL A 21 8.95 12.47 -4.84
C VAL A 21 10.43 12.45 -5.20
N GLU A 22 11.20 13.36 -4.59
CA GLU A 22 12.66 13.44 -4.79
C GLU A 22 13.44 12.55 -3.82
N SER A 23 12.94 12.39 -2.59
CA SER A 23 13.60 11.62 -1.54
C SER A 23 12.61 10.86 -0.66
N VAL A 24 13.03 9.68 -0.21
CA VAL A 24 12.28 8.81 0.69
C VAL A 24 13.11 8.45 1.92
N GLU A 25 12.45 8.32 3.05
CA GLU A 25 13.00 7.79 4.29
C GLU A 25 12.75 6.28 4.42
N ASP A 26 13.58 5.61 5.22
CA ASP A 26 13.38 4.21 5.55
C ASP A 26 12.06 4.01 6.30
N ILE A 27 11.19 3.13 5.80
CA ILE A 27 9.93 2.77 6.43
C ILE A 27 10.20 1.99 7.72
N GLY A 28 11.14 1.04 7.69
CA GLY A 28 11.54 0.26 8.85
C GLY A 28 12.25 -1.04 8.48
N SER A 29 12.53 -1.89 9.48
CA SER A 29 13.13 -3.19 9.21
C SER A 29 12.15 -4.13 8.50
N PRO A 30 12.63 -5.05 7.63
CA PRO A 30 11.75 -5.98 6.91
C PRO A 30 10.79 -6.75 7.83
N ALA A 31 11.24 -7.20 9.00
CA ALA A 31 10.41 -7.91 9.96
C ALA A 31 9.29 -7.04 10.55
N SER A 32 9.58 -5.78 10.88
CA SER A 32 8.60 -4.85 11.45
C SER A 32 7.56 -4.42 10.40
N VAL A 33 8.02 -4.17 9.17
CA VAL A 33 7.15 -3.81 8.04
C VAL A 33 6.26 -4.99 7.67
N SER A 34 6.81 -6.21 7.54
CA SER A 34 6.03 -7.42 7.26
C SER A 34 4.94 -7.63 8.31
N THR A 35 5.27 -7.49 9.60
CA THR A 35 4.30 -7.59 10.70
C THR A 35 3.19 -6.55 10.56
N SER A 36 3.52 -5.32 10.15
CA SER A 36 2.52 -4.26 9.98
C SER A 36 1.61 -4.51 8.77
N VAL A 37 2.16 -5.04 7.67
CA VAL A 37 1.37 -5.46 6.50
C VAL A 37 0.43 -6.59 6.89
N ASP A 38 0.91 -7.65 7.53
CA ASP A 38 0.08 -8.82 7.87
C ASP A 38 -1.03 -8.50 8.90
N LEU A 39 -0.87 -7.44 9.70
CA LEU A 39 -1.92 -6.94 10.59
C LEU A 39 -3.07 -6.24 9.84
N VAL A 40 -2.85 -5.79 8.60
CA VAL A 40 -3.85 -5.10 7.76
C VAL A 40 -4.34 -6.00 6.64
N PHE A 41 -3.43 -6.71 5.98
CA PHE A 41 -3.67 -7.65 4.88
C PHE A 41 -3.07 -9.01 5.27
N PRO A 42 -3.78 -9.82 6.09
CA PRO A 42 -3.27 -11.11 6.56
C PRO A 42 -2.84 -12.02 5.41
N GLY A 43 -1.57 -12.42 5.39
CA GLY A 43 -0.99 -13.29 4.36
C GLY A 43 -0.51 -12.55 3.10
N GLY A 44 -0.65 -11.22 3.04
CA GLY A 44 -0.25 -10.41 1.90
C GLY A 44 1.26 -10.41 1.62
N THR A 45 2.09 -10.69 2.62
CA THR A 45 3.55 -10.79 2.47
C THR A 45 4.05 -12.18 2.07
N GLN A 46 3.22 -13.22 2.20
CA GLN A 46 3.56 -14.62 1.91
C GLN A 46 2.82 -15.16 0.67
N GLY A 47 2.03 -14.31 0.02
CA GLY A 47 1.20 -14.65 -1.11
C GLY A 47 0.24 -13.51 -1.42
N ALA A 48 -1.05 -13.74 -1.18
CA ALA A 48 -2.08 -12.73 -1.35
C ALA A 48 -3.07 -12.74 -0.18
N PHE A 49 -3.49 -11.56 0.25
CA PHE A 49 -4.69 -11.38 1.04
C PHE A 49 -5.91 -11.48 0.11
N ALA A 50 -6.94 -12.22 0.50
CA ALA A 50 -8.19 -12.37 -0.25
C ALA A 50 -9.37 -11.81 0.56
N ALA A 51 -10.08 -10.84 -0.01
CA ALA A 51 -11.32 -10.32 0.54
C ALA A 51 -12.52 -10.98 -0.17
N ALA A 52 -12.79 -12.24 0.17
CA ALA A 52 -13.77 -13.08 -0.51
C ALA A 52 -13.59 -13.03 -2.05
N ASP A 53 -14.69 -12.86 -2.79
CA ASP A 53 -14.69 -12.72 -4.25
C ASP A 53 -14.58 -11.25 -4.71
N CYS A 54 -14.36 -10.31 -3.79
CA CYS A 54 -14.30 -8.87 -4.09
C CYS A 54 -12.94 -8.45 -4.65
N TYR A 55 -11.83 -8.84 -4.01
CA TYR A 55 -10.47 -8.50 -4.44
C TYR A 55 -9.38 -9.33 -3.75
N PHE A 56 -8.17 -9.26 -4.33
CA PHE A 56 -6.94 -9.83 -3.77
C PHE A 56 -5.85 -8.76 -3.68
N VAL A 57 -4.98 -8.84 -2.67
CA VAL A 57 -3.83 -7.93 -2.48
C VAL A 57 -2.55 -8.73 -2.35
N GLU A 58 -1.63 -8.54 -3.29
CA GLU A 58 -0.27 -9.07 -3.26
C GLU A 58 0.67 -7.96 -2.77
N THR A 59 1.65 -8.28 -1.90
CA THR A 59 2.60 -7.28 -1.38
C THR A 59 4.05 -7.72 -1.57
N ALA A 60 4.92 -6.80 -1.99
CA ALA A 60 6.36 -6.99 -2.05
C ALA A 60 7.09 -5.85 -1.32
N LEU A 61 8.05 -6.20 -0.46
CA LEU A 61 8.90 -5.24 0.24
C LEU A 61 10.20 -5.03 -0.54
N SER A 62 10.71 -3.81 -0.58
CA SER A 62 11.97 -3.48 -1.25
C SER A 62 12.87 -2.63 -0.35
N GLY A 63 14.16 -2.95 -0.34
CA GLY A 63 15.19 -2.36 0.51
C GLY A 63 15.50 -3.15 1.80
N ASP A 64 16.67 -2.89 2.37
CA ASP A 64 17.07 -3.32 3.72
C ASP A 64 17.92 -2.21 4.39
N PRO A 65 17.33 -1.30 5.20
CA PRO A 65 15.93 -1.23 5.62
C PRO A 65 14.93 -1.00 4.47
N VAL A 66 13.66 -1.33 4.69
CA VAL A 66 12.62 -1.20 3.66
C VAL A 66 12.39 0.27 3.33
N THR A 67 12.51 0.64 2.07
CA THR A 67 12.29 2.00 1.56
C THR A 67 10.99 2.13 0.77
N SER A 68 10.47 1.01 0.27
CA SER A 68 9.23 0.98 -0.52
C SER A 68 8.48 -0.33 -0.35
N ILE A 69 7.17 -0.26 -0.49
CA ILE A 69 6.26 -1.41 -0.49
C ILE A 69 5.43 -1.34 -1.76
N HIS A 70 5.45 -2.40 -2.55
CA HIS A 70 4.64 -2.53 -3.76
C HIS A 70 3.42 -3.37 -3.45
N LEU A 71 2.23 -2.86 -3.75
CA LEU A 71 0.97 -3.56 -3.60
C LEU A 71 0.32 -3.69 -4.97
N THR A 72 -0.17 -4.89 -5.28
CA THR A 72 -1.00 -5.12 -6.46
C THR A 72 -2.40 -5.53 -5.98
N LEU A 73 -3.38 -4.68 -6.25
CA LEU A 73 -4.80 -4.96 -6.05
C LEU A 73 -5.35 -5.65 -7.29
N ARG A 74 -5.87 -6.86 -7.17
CA ARG A 74 -6.58 -7.57 -8.24
C ARG A 74 -8.07 -7.55 -7.96
N PHE A 75 -8.84 -6.98 -8.89
CA PHE A 75 -10.31 -6.92 -8.77
C PHE A 75 -10.92 -8.31 -9.01
N GLY A 76 -11.78 -8.73 -8.09
CA GLY A 76 -12.58 -9.94 -8.18
C GLY A 76 -13.90 -9.71 -8.92
N SER A 77 -14.73 -10.76 -9.00
CA SER A 77 -16.04 -10.67 -9.70
C SER A 77 -17.04 -9.77 -8.99
N ASP A 78 -16.92 -9.67 -7.66
CA ASP A 78 -17.86 -8.94 -6.79
C ASP A 78 -17.32 -7.55 -6.42
N TRP A 79 -16.39 -7.02 -7.23
CA TRP A 79 -15.87 -5.67 -7.06
C TRP A 79 -16.98 -4.62 -7.11
N SER A 80 -16.97 -3.71 -6.15
CA SER A 80 -18.00 -2.69 -5.94
C SER A 80 -17.41 -1.43 -5.31
N GLU A 81 -18.17 -0.33 -5.30
CA GLU A 81 -17.77 0.90 -4.62
C GLU A 81 -17.58 0.70 -3.11
N SER A 82 -18.38 -0.18 -2.48
CA SER A 82 -18.22 -0.52 -1.08
C SER A 82 -16.92 -1.29 -0.83
N ALA A 83 -16.59 -2.28 -1.67
CA ALA A 83 -15.32 -3.00 -1.59
C ALA A 83 -14.12 -2.06 -1.80
N ASN A 84 -14.23 -1.08 -2.70
CA ASN A 84 -13.23 -0.04 -2.88
C ASN A 84 -13.05 0.82 -1.61
N GLY A 85 -14.16 1.25 -0.99
CA GLY A 85 -14.11 2.00 0.27
C GLY A 85 -13.44 1.22 1.40
N GLU A 86 -13.75 -0.06 1.54
CA GLU A 86 -13.09 -0.95 2.51
C GLU A 86 -11.60 -1.10 2.25
N PHE A 87 -11.22 -1.32 0.99
CA PHE A 87 -9.82 -1.41 0.59
C PHE A 87 -9.05 -0.13 0.92
N LEU A 88 -9.59 1.04 0.56
CA LEU A 88 -8.95 2.34 0.84
C LEU A 88 -8.84 2.60 2.35
N ALA A 89 -9.81 2.15 3.15
CA ALA A 89 -9.74 2.24 4.61
C ALA A 89 -8.61 1.37 5.18
N LEU A 90 -8.44 0.14 4.68
CA LEU A 90 -7.32 -0.73 5.04
C LEU A 90 -5.98 -0.14 4.60
N LEU A 91 -5.88 0.36 3.37
CA LEU A 91 -4.67 1.00 2.85
C LEU A 91 -4.26 2.22 3.69
N SER A 92 -5.24 3.06 4.08
CA SER A 92 -5.01 4.21 4.97
C SER A 92 -4.52 3.77 6.35
N ARG A 93 -5.11 2.70 6.90
CA ARG A 93 -4.65 2.12 8.18
C ARG A 93 -3.22 1.59 8.09
N LEU A 94 -2.83 0.99 6.97
CA LEU A 94 -1.45 0.56 6.74
C LEU A 94 -0.51 1.77 6.68
N CYS A 95 -0.89 2.81 5.93
CA CYS A 95 -0.13 4.07 5.86
C CYS A 95 0.05 4.72 7.23
N GLN A 96 -0.99 4.73 8.07
CA GLN A 96 -0.95 5.22 9.46
C GLN A 96 0.08 4.46 10.30
N ARG A 97 0.05 3.12 10.26
CA ARG A 97 0.99 2.28 11.02
C ARG A 97 2.43 2.47 10.59
N LEU A 98 2.64 2.72 9.30
CA LEU A 98 3.95 2.86 8.69
C LEU A 98 4.40 4.32 8.57
N GLN A 99 3.60 5.29 9.02
CA GLN A 99 3.86 6.72 8.82
C GLN A 99 4.27 7.03 7.37
N SER A 100 3.48 6.54 6.42
CA SER A 100 3.81 6.52 4.99
C SER A 100 2.64 7.01 4.13
N GLN A 101 2.82 7.03 2.82
CA GLN A 101 1.84 7.46 1.83
C GLN A 101 1.77 6.46 0.68
N ALA A 102 0.57 6.19 0.19
CA ALA A 102 0.32 5.30 -0.94
C ALA A 102 -0.01 6.10 -2.20
N TYR A 103 0.62 5.71 -3.30
CA TYR A 103 0.46 6.33 -4.61
C TYR A 103 0.02 5.29 -5.63
N ALA A 104 -0.89 5.68 -6.50
CA ALA A 104 -1.24 4.92 -7.69
C ALA A 104 -0.10 5.01 -8.71
N VAL A 105 0.39 3.87 -9.19
CA VAL A 105 1.48 3.84 -10.19
C VAL A 105 0.98 4.25 -11.58
N SER A 106 -0.33 4.10 -11.84
CA SER A 106 -0.94 4.39 -13.14
C SER A 106 -0.99 5.88 -13.48
N ASP A 107 -1.20 6.73 -12.50
CA ASP A 107 -1.41 8.17 -12.70
C ASP A 107 -0.65 9.05 -11.69
N ASN A 108 0.24 8.44 -10.90
CA ASN A 108 1.06 9.06 -9.86
C ASN A 108 0.26 9.68 -8.70
N SER A 109 -1.07 9.57 -8.67
CA SER A 109 -1.88 10.23 -7.65
C SER A 109 -1.68 9.60 -6.28
N ARG A 110 -1.63 10.43 -5.24
CA ARG A 110 -1.71 9.97 -3.85
C ARG A 110 -3.14 9.52 -3.54
N ILE A 111 -3.28 8.25 -3.16
CA ILE A 111 -4.58 7.60 -2.92
C ILE A 111 -4.85 7.33 -1.43
N ALA A 112 -3.80 7.28 -0.61
CA ALA A 112 -3.92 7.19 0.84
C ALA A 112 -2.70 7.81 1.52
N SER A 113 -2.86 8.26 2.76
CA SER A 113 -1.80 8.80 3.58
C SER A 113 -2.00 8.40 5.05
N PHE A 114 -1.00 8.69 5.88
CA PHE A 114 -1.05 8.43 7.31
C PHE A 114 -1.87 9.48 8.10
N LEU A 115 -2.38 10.53 7.45
CA LEU A 115 -3.10 11.66 8.06
C LEU A 115 -4.63 11.51 7.96
#